data_AF-A0A1D8K604-F1
#
_entry.id   AF-A0A1D8K604-F1
#
_cell.length_a   1.000
_cell.length_b   1.000
_cell.length_c   1.000
_cell.angle_alpha   90.00
_cell.angle_beta   90.00
_cell.angle_gamma   90.00
#
_symmetry.space_group_name_H-M   'P 1'
#
loop_
_entity.id
_entity.type
_entity.pdbx_description
1 polymer ?
#
loop_
_entity_poly.entity_id
_entity_poly.type
_entity_poly.pdbx_seq_one_letter_code
_entity_poly.pdbx_strand_id
1 'polypeptide(L)'
;MGGAPTAIVERGRYGPSATSQMDCETCAHGARFAAGRCRPDDACVMACSGRRIDRFFRSNPELAPAYIEDPFWETRAIIVRYLPDEMVLELIDDDDEAVRRAVAVRLPSERLSELMHDPDREVRITVAARLPEADLPALIDDPDYSVRTWLARRLPPAQLLPLVRDRDRQVRQAVAERLPESLLPQLAADPAAEVRAAVAARLPAEAAVRMLTDPDWTVRLAAVPRVRRQALRRLLDDPVEDVRAAAEERLGRLASVS
;
A
#
# COMPACT_ATOMS: atom_id res chain seq x y z
N MET A 1 15.60 -37.57 11.87
CA MET A 1 16.96 -37.05 12.16
C MET A 1 17.74 -37.00 10.86
N GLY A 2 17.56 -35.93 10.09
CA GLY A 2 18.39 -35.62 8.92
C GLY A 2 19.11 -34.34 9.25
N GLY A 3 20.38 -34.43 9.64
CA GLY A 3 21.18 -33.27 10.00
C GLY A 3 21.29 -32.32 8.81
N ALA A 4 21.09 -31.03 9.06
CA ALA A 4 21.44 -29.98 8.12
C ALA A 4 22.93 -30.14 7.73
N PRO A 5 23.30 -29.97 6.46
CA PRO A 5 24.71 -29.92 6.10
C PRO A 5 25.28 -28.59 6.62
N THR A 6 25.84 -28.62 7.82
CA THR A 6 26.78 -27.63 8.32
C THR A 6 28.08 -27.73 7.52
N ALA A 7 28.68 -26.58 7.23
CA ALA A 7 29.86 -26.34 6.39
C ALA A 7 29.57 -26.22 4.89
N ILE A 8 29.37 -24.99 4.42
CA ILE A 8 30.33 -24.23 3.58
C ILE A 8 30.01 -22.74 3.86
N VAL A 9 30.63 -22.20 4.90
CA VAL A 9 30.86 -20.77 5.03
C VAL A 9 32.16 -20.53 4.28
N GLU A 10 32.09 -19.93 3.08
CA GLU A 10 33.08 -18.96 2.57
C GLU A 10 32.81 -18.58 1.10
N ARG A 11 32.55 -17.27 0.91
CA ARG A 11 32.83 -16.43 -0.25
C ARG A 11 32.46 -16.99 -1.64
N GLY A 12 31.29 -16.57 -2.16
CA GLY A 12 31.02 -16.59 -3.60
C GLY A 12 29.65 -17.10 -4.05
N ARG A 13 28.73 -17.48 -3.15
CA ARG A 13 27.40 -18.01 -3.54
C ARG A 13 26.59 -17.06 -4.43
N TYR A 14 26.79 -15.77 -4.27
CA TYR A 14 26.05 -14.73 -4.96
C TYR A 14 26.98 -13.94 -5.88
N GLY A 15 27.28 -14.50 -7.05
CA GLY A 15 27.98 -13.80 -8.13
C GLY A 15 27.06 -13.57 -9.34
N PRO A 16 27.34 -12.61 -10.24
CA PRO A 16 26.58 -12.40 -11.48
C PRO A 16 26.73 -13.55 -12.50
N SER A 17 27.36 -14.67 -12.12
CA SER A 17 27.47 -15.85 -12.96
C SER A 17 26.11 -16.52 -13.10
N ALA A 18 25.67 -16.73 -14.33
CA ALA A 18 24.59 -17.67 -14.60
C ALA A 18 24.99 -19.02 -13.98
N THR A 19 24.13 -19.57 -13.12
CA THR A 19 24.31 -20.94 -12.63
C THR A 19 24.27 -21.86 -13.84
N SER A 20 25.35 -22.60 -14.09
CA SER A 20 25.48 -23.50 -15.24
C SER A 20 25.00 -24.91 -14.89
N GLN A 21 24.85 -25.79 -15.88
CA GLN A 21 24.52 -27.20 -15.63
C GLN A 21 25.62 -27.93 -14.84
N MET A 22 26.90 -27.57 -15.02
CA MET A 22 28.01 -28.16 -14.26
C MET A 22 27.95 -27.80 -12.76
N ASP A 23 27.45 -26.60 -12.44
CA ASP A 23 27.23 -26.19 -11.04
C ASP A 23 26.10 -27.01 -10.37
N CYS A 24 25.20 -27.61 -11.16
CA CYS A 24 24.10 -28.40 -10.65
C CYS A 24 24.50 -29.82 -10.23
N GLU A 25 25.57 -30.38 -10.80
CA GLU A 25 26.06 -31.73 -10.46
C GLU A 25 26.63 -31.80 -9.04
N THR A 26 27.20 -30.69 -8.57
CA THR A 26 27.78 -30.55 -7.22
C THR A 26 26.87 -29.80 -6.25
N CYS A 27 25.73 -29.31 -6.73
CA CYS A 27 24.76 -28.59 -5.91
C CYS A 27 24.13 -29.53 -4.87
N ALA A 28 23.94 -29.03 -3.65
CA ALA A 28 23.22 -29.73 -2.58
C ALA A 28 21.78 -30.15 -2.98
N HIS A 29 21.23 -29.56 -4.04
CA HIS A 29 19.89 -29.86 -4.57
C HIS A 29 19.90 -30.79 -5.79
N GLY A 30 20.99 -31.53 -6.05
CA GLY A 30 21.10 -32.45 -7.20
C GLY A 30 19.91 -33.42 -7.34
N ALA A 31 19.38 -33.93 -6.22
CA ALA A 31 18.18 -34.78 -6.22
C ALA A 31 16.92 -34.04 -6.72
N ARG A 32 16.79 -32.74 -6.45
CA ARG A 32 15.69 -31.90 -6.95
C ARG A 32 15.85 -31.60 -8.43
N PHE A 33 17.09 -31.39 -8.88
CA PHE A 33 17.41 -31.22 -10.29
C PHE A 33 17.06 -32.47 -11.10
N ALA A 34 17.47 -33.66 -10.62
CA ALA A 34 17.13 -34.94 -11.23
C ALA A 34 15.60 -35.18 -11.30
N ALA A 35 14.86 -34.69 -10.30
CA ALA A 35 13.40 -34.74 -10.27
C ALA A 35 12.71 -33.64 -11.09
N GLY A 36 13.46 -32.76 -11.78
CA GLY A 36 12.91 -31.65 -12.56
C GLY A 36 12.26 -30.53 -11.72
N ARG A 37 12.49 -30.50 -10.40
CA ARG A 37 11.94 -29.51 -9.47
C ARG A 37 12.77 -28.22 -9.37
N CYS A 38 13.92 -28.16 -10.04
CA CYS A 38 14.70 -26.95 -10.22
C CYS A 38 15.42 -26.97 -11.58
N ARG A 39 15.77 -25.79 -12.10
CA ARG A 39 16.52 -25.60 -13.35
C ARG A 39 17.40 -24.34 -13.24
N PRO A 40 18.69 -24.39 -13.60
CA PRO A 40 19.62 -23.27 -13.42
C PRO A 40 19.11 -21.94 -14.02
N ASP A 41 18.53 -22.00 -15.22
CA ASP A 41 18.08 -20.82 -15.95
C ASP A 41 16.67 -20.31 -15.60
N ASP A 42 15.93 -21.04 -14.77
CA ASP A 42 14.50 -20.78 -14.54
C ASP A 42 14.10 -20.79 -13.05
N ALA A 43 14.50 -21.82 -12.30
CA ALA A 43 14.11 -22.04 -10.91
C ALA A 43 15.34 -22.53 -10.12
N CYS A 44 16.06 -21.61 -9.50
CA CYS A 44 17.33 -21.88 -8.81
C CYS A 44 17.48 -20.98 -7.58
N VAL A 45 17.69 -21.58 -6.40
CA VAL A 45 17.96 -20.85 -5.15
C VAL A 45 19.37 -20.29 -5.08
N MET A 46 20.31 -20.85 -5.84
CA MET A 46 21.69 -20.37 -5.92
C MET A 46 21.85 -19.17 -6.88
N ALA A 47 20.76 -18.69 -7.48
CA ALA A 47 20.80 -17.54 -8.38
C ALA A 47 20.63 -16.23 -7.61
N CYS A 48 21.36 -15.16 -7.99
CA CYS A 48 21.09 -13.79 -7.53
C CYS A 48 19.85 -13.19 -8.23
N SER A 49 18.72 -13.89 -8.20
CA SER A 49 17.50 -13.45 -8.87
C SER A 49 16.27 -13.88 -8.10
N GLY A 50 15.59 -12.92 -7.47
CA GLY A 50 14.36 -13.21 -6.74
C GLY A 50 13.29 -13.94 -7.56
N ARG A 51 13.22 -13.70 -8.88
CA ARG A 51 12.30 -14.46 -9.76
C ARG A 51 12.64 -15.95 -9.84
N ARG A 52 13.93 -16.30 -9.95
CA ARG A 52 14.37 -17.71 -10.00
C ARG A 52 14.28 -18.37 -8.63
N ILE A 53 14.62 -17.62 -7.58
CA ILE A 53 14.49 -18.07 -6.18
C ILE A 53 13.01 -18.36 -5.85
N ASP A 54 12.08 -17.45 -6.18
CA ASP A 54 10.65 -17.67 -5.94
C ASP A 54 10.12 -18.91 -6.67
N ARG A 55 10.51 -19.11 -7.94
CA ARG A 55 10.12 -20.31 -8.70
C ARG A 55 10.69 -21.60 -8.10
N PHE A 56 11.91 -21.54 -7.57
CA PHE A 56 12.51 -22.66 -6.87
C PHE A 56 11.69 -23.05 -5.65
N PHE A 57 11.38 -22.09 -4.76
CA PHE A 57 10.62 -22.39 -3.54
C PHE A 57 9.14 -22.69 -3.80
N ARG A 58 8.54 -22.16 -4.87
CA ARG A 58 7.21 -22.58 -5.31
C ARG A 58 7.15 -24.09 -5.63
N SER A 59 8.23 -24.61 -6.20
CA SER A 59 8.34 -26.02 -6.55
C SER A 59 8.89 -26.88 -5.41
N ASN A 60 9.49 -26.26 -4.38
CA ASN A 60 10.14 -26.92 -3.23
C ASN A 60 9.87 -26.17 -1.91
N PRO A 61 8.60 -25.95 -1.53
CA PRO A 61 8.27 -25.13 -0.36
C PRO A 61 8.77 -25.75 0.95
N GLU A 62 8.91 -27.08 0.99
CA GLU A 62 9.41 -27.80 2.17
C GLU A 62 10.86 -27.45 2.54
N LEU A 63 11.60 -26.80 1.64
CA LEU A 63 12.98 -26.37 1.89
C LEU A 63 13.07 -24.99 2.53
N ALA A 64 12.01 -24.19 2.54
CA ALA A 64 12.03 -22.82 3.07
C ALA A 64 12.60 -22.70 4.50
N PRO A 65 12.25 -23.58 5.46
CA PRO A 65 12.83 -23.54 6.81
C PRO A 65 14.37 -23.62 6.84
N ALA A 66 14.98 -24.36 5.90
CA ALA A 66 16.44 -24.53 5.85
C ALA A 66 17.18 -23.28 5.37
N TYR A 67 16.46 -22.24 4.93
CA TYR A 67 16.99 -21.01 4.36
C TYR A 67 16.72 -19.78 5.24
N ILE A 68 16.25 -19.97 6.47
CA ILE A 68 15.89 -18.87 7.37
C ILE A 68 17.09 -17.98 7.73
N GLU A 69 18.28 -18.56 7.82
CA GLU A 69 19.54 -17.84 8.05
C GLU A 69 20.34 -17.61 6.76
N ASP A 70 19.70 -17.66 5.58
CA ASP A 70 20.45 -17.47 4.32
C ASP A 70 21.09 -16.07 4.28
N PRO A 71 22.38 -15.95 3.92
CA PRO A 71 23.06 -14.66 3.94
C PRO A 71 22.49 -13.64 2.94
N PHE A 72 21.75 -14.08 1.91
CA PHE A 72 21.11 -13.17 0.97
C PHE A 72 19.70 -12.83 1.43
N TRP A 73 19.49 -11.56 1.76
CA TRP A 73 18.22 -11.03 2.23
C TRP A 73 17.06 -11.36 1.28
N GLU A 74 17.28 -11.35 -0.04
CA GLU A 74 16.20 -11.61 -1.01
C GLU A 74 15.71 -13.05 -0.91
N THR A 75 16.61 -14.00 -0.63
CA THR A 75 16.25 -15.39 -0.32
C THR A 75 15.39 -15.43 0.93
N ARG A 76 15.82 -14.79 2.03
CA ARG A 76 15.05 -14.72 3.29
C ARG A 76 13.67 -14.10 3.08
N ALA A 77 13.58 -12.97 2.38
CA ALA A 77 12.32 -12.29 2.09
C ALA A 77 11.36 -13.17 1.26
N ILE A 78 11.89 -13.95 0.31
CA ILE A 78 11.08 -14.85 -0.51
C ILE A 78 10.57 -16.04 0.28
N ILE A 79 11.40 -16.66 1.12
CA ILE A 79 10.99 -17.87 1.85
C ILE A 79 9.89 -17.60 2.88
N VAL A 80 9.77 -16.37 3.40
CA VAL A 80 8.73 -15.99 4.38
C VAL A 80 7.35 -16.48 3.92
N ARG A 81 7.06 -16.42 2.62
CA ARG A 81 5.75 -16.84 2.10
C ARG A 81 5.46 -18.34 2.20
N TYR A 82 6.52 -19.15 2.29
CA TYR A 82 6.50 -20.62 2.33
C TYR A 82 6.82 -21.18 3.73
N LEU A 83 7.18 -20.33 4.69
CA LEU A 83 7.44 -20.75 6.07
C LEU A 83 6.12 -21.09 6.80
N PRO A 84 6.17 -22.05 7.76
CA PRO A 84 5.13 -22.19 8.78
C PRO A 84 4.96 -20.89 9.59
N ASP A 85 3.75 -20.61 10.08
CA ASP A 85 3.44 -19.34 10.75
C ASP A 85 4.29 -19.15 12.02
N GLU A 86 4.63 -20.22 12.74
CA GLU A 86 5.50 -20.20 13.91
C GLU A 86 6.94 -19.77 13.60
N MET A 87 7.44 -20.06 12.40
CA MET A 87 8.80 -19.70 11.98
C MET A 87 8.88 -18.29 11.37
N VAL A 88 7.78 -17.75 10.86
CA VAL A 88 7.74 -16.37 10.34
C VAL A 88 8.14 -15.36 11.41
N LEU A 89 7.82 -15.64 12.68
CA LEU A 89 8.17 -14.79 13.82
C LEU A 89 9.67 -14.73 14.10
N GLU A 90 10.46 -15.73 13.69
CA GLU A 90 11.92 -15.71 13.87
C GLU A 90 12.59 -14.63 13.00
N LEU A 91 11.92 -14.17 11.94
CA LEU A 91 12.39 -13.13 11.03
C LEU A 91 11.83 -11.73 11.34
N ILE A 92 11.13 -11.56 12.47
CA ILE A 92 10.48 -10.29 12.79
C ILE A 92 11.47 -9.15 13.00
N ASP A 93 12.64 -9.47 13.55
CA ASP A 93 13.75 -8.54 13.82
C ASP A 93 14.89 -8.68 12.79
N ASP A 94 14.61 -9.21 11.60
CA ASP A 94 15.62 -9.35 10.55
C ASP A 94 16.28 -8.00 10.23
N ASP A 95 17.59 -7.98 9.99
CA ASP A 95 18.34 -6.75 9.73
C ASP A 95 17.85 -6.00 8.47
N ASP A 96 17.30 -6.73 7.49
CA ASP A 96 16.85 -6.19 6.21
C ASP A 96 15.35 -5.84 6.21
N GLU A 97 15.02 -4.61 5.83
CA GLU A 97 13.65 -4.11 5.86
C GLU A 97 12.72 -4.83 4.87
N ALA A 98 13.24 -5.39 3.77
CA ALA A 98 12.43 -6.13 2.82
C ALA A 98 11.99 -7.48 3.39
N VAL A 99 12.82 -8.09 4.25
CA VAL A 99 12.47 -9.31 5.00
C VAL A 99 11.42 -8.98 6.06
N ARG A 100 11.63 -7.96 6.89
CA ARG A 100 10.64 -7.52 7.90
C ARG A 100 9.32 -7.12 7.28
N ARG A 101 9.33 -6.49 6.09
CA ARG A 101 8.11 -6.19 5.33
C ARG A 101 7.42 -7.46 4.83
N ALA A 102 8.16 -8.46 4.35
CA ALA A 102 7.57 -9.74 3.95
C ALA A 102 6.92 -10.45 5.16
N VAL A 103 7.53 -10.35 6.34
CA VAL A 103 6.95 -10.80 7.61
C VAL A 103 5.67 -10.03 7.91
N ALA A 104 5.69 -8.70 7.84
CA ALA A 104 4.49 -7.85 8.02
C ALA A 104 3.35 -8.16 7.03
N VAL A 105 3.63 -8.70 5.84
CA VAL A 105 2.58 -9.17 4.91
C VAL A 105 1.95 -10.48 5.36
N ARG A 106 2.72 -11.35 6.03
CA ARG A 106 2.30 -12.71 6.41
C ARG A 106 1.76 -12.85 7.82
N LEU A 107 2.20 -12.01 8.76
CA LEU A 107 1.78 -12.12 10.15
C LEU A 107 0.26 -12.04 10.31
N PRO A 108 -0.34 -12.82 11.22
CA PRO A 108 -1.72 -12.59 11.67
C PRO A 108 -1.90 -11.15 12.15
N SER A 109 -3.10 -10.60 11.96
CA SER A 109 -3.38 -9.19 12.27
C SER A 109 -3.10 -8.82 13.72
N GLU A 110 -3.29 -9.77 14.64
CA GLU A 110 -3.12 -9.62 16.09
C GLU A 110 -1.65 -9.49 16.50
N ARG A 111 -0.72 -9.89 15.62
CA ARG A 111 0.73 -9.81 15.85
C ARG A 111 1.37 -8.60 15.17
N LEU A 112 0.62 -7.86 14.33
CA LEU A 112 1.17 -6.72 13.58
C LEU A 112 1.59 -5.53 14.47
N SER A 113 1.07 -5.46 15.69
CA SER A 113 1.49 -4.44 16.67
C SER A 113 2.99 -4.52 16.99
N GLU A 114 3.63 -5.68 16.83
CA GLU A 114 5.08 -5.83 17.05
C GLU A 114 5.93 -5.02 16.05
N LEU A 115 5.40 -4.77 14.85
CA LEU A 115 6.09 -4.04 13.77
C LEU A 115 5.59 -2.59 13.62
N MET A 116 4.72 -2.12 14.50
CA MET A 116 4.11 -0.79 14.39
C MET A 116 5.13 0.36 14.50
N HIS A 117 6.24 0.11 15.19
CA HIS A 117 7.33 1.06 15.39
C HIS A 117 8.59 0.69 14.58
N ASP A 118 8.45 -0.15 13.54
CA ASP A 118 9.58 -0.51 12.69
C ASP A 118 10.27 0.76 12.17
N PRO A 119 11.61 0.86 12.17
CA PRO A 119 12.30 2.05 11.67
C PRO A 119 12.01 2.32 10.19
N ASP A 120 11.74 1.29 9.39
CA ASP A 120 11.42 1.43 7.98
C ASP A 120 9.94 1.80 7.75
N ARG A 121 9.73 2.81 6.91
CA ARG A 121 8.38 3.31 6.61
C ARG A 121 7.55 2.31 5.79
N GLU A 122 8.14 1.51 4.91
CA GLU A 122 7.41 0.57 4.06
C GLU A 122 6.87 -0.61 4.88
N VAL A 123 7.61 -1.01 5.92
CA VAL A 123 7.10 -1.93 6.96
C VAL A 123 5.90 -1.31 7.68
N ARG A 124 6.04 -0.09 8.22
CA ARG A 124 4.93 0.60 8.92
C ARG A 124 3.72 0.85 8.03
N ILE A 125 3.91 1.15 6.75
CA ILE A 125 2.82 1.26 5.74
C ILE A 125 2.10 -0.08 5.59
N THR A 126 2.85 -1.18 5.50
CA THR A 126 2.28 -2.54 5.40
C THR A 126 1.49 -2.90 6.66
N VAL A 127 2.02 -2.55 7.83
CA VAL A 127 1.31 -2.68 9.12
C VAL A 127 0.03 -1.85 9.09
N ALA A 128 0.08 -0.57 8.78
CA ALA A 128 -1.08 0.33 8.74
C ALA A 128 -2.16 -0.12 7.76
N ALA A 129 -1.82 -0.85 6.70
CA ALA A 129 -2.77 -1.40 5.74
C ALA A 129 -3.54 -2.62 6.30
N ARG A 130 -2.97 -3.36 7.26
CA ARG A 130 -3.49 -4.64 7.75
C ARG A 130 -3.88 -4.65 9.23
N LEU A 131 -3.39 -3.71 10.03
CA LEU A 131 -3.60 -3.62 11.48
C LEU A 131 -5.11 -3.58 11.80
N PRO A 132 -5.61 -4.27 12.84
CA PRO A 132 -7.00 -4.17 13.25
C PRO A 132 -7.46 -2.73 13.46
N GLU A 133 -8.73 -2.43 13.16
CA GLU A 133 -9.26 -1.05 13.29
C GLU A 133 -9.14 -0.51 14.72
N ALA A 134 -9.25 -1.38 15.73
CA ALA A 134 -9.11 -1.02 17.13
C ALA A 134 -7.72 -0.46 17.48
N ASP A 135 -6.68 -0.88 16.76
CA ASP A 135 -5.28 -0.53 17.05
C ASP A 135 -4.76 0.59 16.13
N LEU A 136 -5.47 0.90 15.04
CA LEU A 136 -5.12 2.00 14.13
C LEU A 136 -4.87 3.35 14.83
N PRO A 137 -5.62 3.77 15.87
CA PRO A 137 -5.38 5.04 16.53
C PRO A 137 -3.96 5.22 17.08
N ALA A 138 -3.22 4.14 17.32
CA ALA A 138 -1.85 4.21 17.81
C ALA A 138 -0.85 4.74 16.75
N LEU A 139 -1.21 4.73 15.47
CA LEU A 139 -0.38 5.25 14.36
C LEU A 139 -0.72 6.69 13.98
N ILE A 140 -1.57 7.38 14.76
CA ILE A 140 -2.10 8.70 14.38
C ILE A 140 -1.02 9.78 14.26
N ASP A 141 0.04 9.65 15.06
CA ASP A 141 1.19 10.55 15.09
C ASP A 141 2.41 9.98 14.33
N ASP A 142 2.23 8.94 13.50
CA ASP A 142 3.36 8.38 12.73
C ASP A 142 4.04 9.49 11.93
N PRO A 143 5.39 9.56 11.93
CA PRO A 143 6.11 10.61 11.20
C PRO A 143 5.81 10.61 9.70
N ASP A 144 5.57 9.44 9.10
CA ASP A 144 5.34 9.28 7.66
C ASP A 144 3.87 9.55 7.28
N TYR A 145 3.66 10.45 6.32
CA TYR A 145 2.32 10.82 5.89
C TYR A 145 1.58 9.66 5.19
N SER A 146 2.31 8.69 4.61
CA SER A 146 1.70 7.54 3.91
C SER A 146 1.03 6.61 4.92
N VAL A 147 1.63 6.42 6.10
CA VAL A 147 1.03 5.69 7.23
C VAL A 147 -0.24 6.41 7.69
N ARG A 148 -0.15 7.73 7.93
CA ARG A 148 -1.31 8.54 8.33
C ARG A 148 -2.41 8.57 7.27
N THR A 149 -2.05 8.47 5.98
CA THR A 149 -3.00 8.37 4.86
C THR A 149 -3.73 7.03 4.87
N TRP A 150 -3.04 5.93 5.16
CA TRP A 150 -3.68 4.62 5.39
C TRP A 150 -4.65 4.67 6.56
N LEU A 151 -4.28 5.35 7.65
CA LEU A 151 -5.18 5.61 8.77
C LEU A 151 -6.43 6.37 8.33
N ALA A 152 -6.28 7.49 7.63
CA ALA A 152 -7.41 8.28 7.14
C ALA A 152 -8.36 7.48 6.23
N ARG A 153 -7.85 6.48 5.51
CA ARG A 153 -8.65 5.58 4.65
C ARG A 153 -9.34 4.46 5.40
N ARG A 154 -8.86 4.07 6.58
CA ARG A 154 -9.35 2.89 7.31
C ARG A 154 -10.11 3.23 8.59
N LEU A 155 -9.72 4.27 9.32
CA LEU A 155 -10.39 4.68 10.56
C LEU A 155 -11.90 4.85 10.35
N PRO A 156 -12.76 4.50 11.33
CA PRO A 156 -14.18 4.83 11.27
C PRO A 156 -14.38 6.33 11.03
N PRO A 157 -15.34 6.76 10.18
CA PRO A 157 -15.51 8.18 9.84
C PRO A 157 -15.63 9.12 11.05
N ALA A 158 -16.26 8.66 12.14
CA ALA A 158 -16.40 9.43 13.38
C ALA A 158 -15.06 9.71 14.10
N GLN A 159 -14.01 8.95 13.80
CA GLN A 159 -12.68 9.07 14.41
C GLN A 159 -11.69 9.85 13.53
N LEU A 160 -12.11 10.38 12.37
CA LEU A 160 -11.22 11.12 11.47
C LEU A 160 -10.92 12.55 11.93
N LEU A 161 -11.64 13.06 12.94
CA LEU A 161 -11.52 14.45 13.38
C LEU A 161 -10.08 14.89 13.73
N PRO A 162 -9.22 14.08 14.38
CA PRO A 162 -7.85 14.49 14.67
C PRO A 162 -7.00 14.74 13.41
N LEU A 163 -7.30 14.05 12.30
CA LEU A 163 -6.55 14.15 11.04
C LEU A 163 -7.01 15.31 10.14
N VAL A 164 -8.08 16.03 10.51
CA VAL A 164 -8.60 17.17 9.72
C VAL A 164 -7.56 18.28 9.55
N ARG A 165 -6.66 18.43 10.52
CA ARG A 165 -5.57 19.44 10.49
C ARG A 165 -4.20 18.82 10.25
N ASP A 166 -4.14 17.63 9.66
CA ASP A 166 -2.86 17.00 9.34
C ASP A 166 -1.99 17.95 8.51
N ARG A 167 -0.68 17.96 8.80
CA ARG A 167 0.29 18.77 8.06
C ARG A 167 0.34 18.43 6.58
N ASP A 168 0.08 17.17 6.22
CA ASP A 168 0.16 16.69 4.85
C ASP A 168 -1.20 16.79 4.13
N ARG A 169 -1.16 17.32 2.90
CA ARG A 169 -2.37 17.51 2.08
C ARG A 169 -3.02 16.19 1.66
N GLN A 170 -2.25 15.12 1.46
CA GLN A 170 -2.78 13.82 1.05
C GLN A 170 -3.57 13.16 2.18
N VAL A 171 -3.12 13.34 3.42
CA VAL A 171 -3.88 12.90 4.60
C VAL A 171 -5.18 13.69 4.69
N ARG A 172 -5.14 15.03 4.59
CA ARG A 172 -6.35 15.86 4.63
C ARG A 172 -7.32 15.57 3.47
N GLN A 173 -6.80 15.22 2.29
CA GLN A 173 -7.61 14.79 1.15
C GLN A 173 -8.32 13.46 1.45
N ALA A 174 -7.60 12.45 1.95
CA ALA A 174 -8.19 11.18 2.36
C ALA A 174 -9.23 11.35 3.48
N VAL A 175 -9.01 12.31 4.39
CA VAL A 175 -10.01 12.71 5.38
C VAL A 175 -11.23 13.33 4.69
N ALA A 176 -11.06 14.30 3.80
CA ALA A 176 -12.15 14.96 3.08
C ALA A 176 -13.05 13.97 2.30
N GLU A 177 -12.49 12.88 1.80
CA GLU A 177 -13.22 11.82 1.09
C GLU A 177 -14.16 11.02 2.00
N ARG A 178 -13.89 10.93 3.31
CA ARG A 178 -14.62 10.06 4.24
C ARG A 178 -15.26 10.76 5.44
N LEU A 179 -14.84 11.98 5.75
CA LEU A 179 -15.32 12.75 6.90
C LEU A 179 -16.86 12.89 6.85
N PRO A 180 -17.59 12.78 7.97
CA PRO A 180 -19.04 13.00 7.99
C PRO A 180 -19.43 14.34 7.36
N GLU A 181 -20.54 14.39 6.62
CA GLU A 181 -20.95 15.59 5.88
C GLU A 181 -21.11 16.83 6.78
N SER A 182 -21.57 16.65 8.02
CA SER A 182 -21.70 17.71 9.03
C SER A 182 -20.36 18.36 9.41
N LEU A 183 -19.24 17.67 9.20
CA LEU A 183 -17.89 18.12 9.54
C LEU A 183 -17.08 18.59 8.33
N LEU A 184 -17.52 18.30 7.09
CA LEU A 184 -16.88 18.76 5.85
C LEU A 184 -16.62 20.27 5.77
N PRO A 185 -17.46 21.16 6.32
CA PRO A 185 -17.18 22.59 6.33
C PRO A 185 -15.83 22.98 6.95
N GLN A 186 -15.25 22.14 7.82
CA GLN A 186 -13.93 22.35 8.41
C GLN A 186 -12.78 22.33 7.38
N LEU A 187 -12.98 21.67 6.23
CA LEU A 187 -12.00 21.54 5.15
C LEU A 187 -12.36 22.39 3.92
N ALA A 188 -13.49 23.13 3.95
CA ALA A 188 -13.96 23.89 2.80
C ALA A 188 -13.05 25.07 2.39
N ALA A 189 -12.15 25.48 3.29
CA ALA A 189 -11.16 26.53 3.06
C ALA A 189 -9.72 25.97 3.13
N ASP A 190 -9.53 24.67 2.90
CA ASP A 190 -8.19 24.07 2.87
C ASP A 190 -7.29 24.78 1.85
N PRO A 191 -6.01 25.02 2.16
CA PRO A 191 -5.09 25.62 1.20
C PRO A 191 -4.92 24.78 -0.08
N ALA A 192 -5.05 23.45 -0.01
CA ALA A 192 -4.92 22.57 -1.17
C ALA A 192 -6.24 22.45 -1.95
N ALA A 193 -6.18 22.69 -3.25
CA ALA A 193 -7.35 22.60 -4.13
C ALA A 193 -7.92 21.19 -4.19
N GLU A 194 -7.07 20.17 -4.14
CA GLU A 194 -7.46 18.76 -4.16
C GLU A 194 -8.32 18.39 -2.94
N VAL A 195 -8.01 18.96 -1.78
CA VAL A 195 -8.81 18.79 -0.55
C VAL A 195 -10.15 19.52 -0.71
N ARG A 196 -10.15 20.77 -1.18
CA ARG A 196 -11.39 21.52 -1.42
C ARG A 196 -12.28 20.87 -2.47
N ALA A 197 -11.70 20.23 -3.49
CA ALA A 197 -12.43 19.49 -4.51
C ALA A 197 -13.08 18.23 -3.93
N ALA A 198 -12.36 17.47 -3.10
CA ALA A 198 -12.92 16.33 -2.36
C ALA A 198 -14.08 16.75 -1.44
N VAL A 199 -13.97 17.92 -0.79
CA VAL A 199 -15.06 18.52 -0.01
C VAL A 199 -16.24 18.89 -0.91
N ALA A 200 -15.99 19.63 -2.01
CA ALA A 200 -17.01 20.09 -2.94
C ALA A 200 -17.83 18.93 -3.54
N ALA A 201 -17.18 17.80 -3.82
CA ALA A 201 -17.81 16.59 -4.33
C ALA A 201 -18.78 15.92 -3.35
N ARG A 202 -18.73 16.25 -2.06
CA ARG A 202 -19.52 15.60 -1.01
C ARG A 202 -20.47 16.54 -0.27
N LEU A 203 -20.21 17.84 -0.28
CA LEU A 203 -21.08 18.82 0.37
C LEU A 203 -22.55 18.68 -0.05
N PRO A 204 -23.52 18.92 0.86
CA PRO A 204 -24.92 19.01 0.48
C PRO A 204 -25.11 20.17 -0.50
N ALA A 205 -26.15 20.08 -1.32
CA ALA A 205 -26.38 20.99 -2.46
C ALA A 205 -26.26 22.47 -2.08
N GLU A 206 -26.72 22.85 -0.89
CA GLU A 206 -26.80 24.24 -0.45
C GLU A 206 -25.42 24.78 -0.08
N ALA A 207 -24.64 23.94 0.60
CA ALA A 207 -23.27 24.26 0.95
C ALA A 207 -22.36 24.23 -0.29
N ALA A 208 -22.61 23.34 -1.26
CA ALA A 208 -21.82 23.24 -2.49
C ALA A 208 -21.91 24.48 -3.39
N VAL A 209 -22.97 25.28 -3.30
CA VAL A 209 -23.14 26.52 -4.09
C VAL A 209 -21.98 27.49 -3.90
N ARG A 210 -21.40 27.57 -2.69
CA ARG A 210 -20.25 28.45 -2.42
C ARG A 210 -18.98 28.01 -3.16
N MET A 211 -18.88 26.72 -3.49
CA MET A 211 -17.70 26.16 -4.14
C MET A 211 -17.65 26.49 -5.64
N LEU A 212 -18.76 26.95 -6.22
CA LEU A 212 -18.84 27.39 -7.61
C LEU A 212 -18.05 28.67 -7.90
N THR A 213 -17.56 29.36 -6.87
CA THR A 213 -16.70 30.55 -7.01
C THR A 213 -15.29 30.30 -6.51
N ASP A 214 -14.90 29.03 -6.29
CA ASP A 214 -13.53 28.70 -5.91
C ASP A 214 -12.56 29.15 -7.01
N PRO A 215 -11.39 29.72 -6.67
CA PRO A 215 -10.39 30.12 -7.67
C PRO A 215 -9.92 28.93 -8.52
N ASP A 216 -9.87 27.73 -7.95
CA ASP A 216 -9.46 26.52 -8.66
C ASP A 216 -10.64 25.89 -9.41
N TRP A 217 -10.46 25.69 -10.72
CA TRP A 217 -11.51 25.15 -11.58
C TRP A 217 -11.86 23.70 -11.26
N THR A 218 -10.93 22.91 -10.71
CA THR A 218 -11.19 21.51 -10.32
C THR A 218 -12.19 21.44 -9.17
N VAL A 219 -12.16 22.44 -8.28
CA VAL A 219 -13.11 22.57 -7.17
C VAL A 219 -14.49 22.98 -7.67
N ARG A 220 -14.54 23.95 -8.60
CA ARG A 220 -15.80 24.35 -9.25
C ARG A 220 -16.43 23.18 -10.02
N LEU A 221 -15.62 22.44 -10.77
CA LEU A 221 -16.03 21.23 -11.47
C LEU A 221 -16.56 20.17 -10.50
N ALA A 222 -15.86 19.90 -9.40
CA ALA A 222 -16.28 18.93 -8.39
C ALA A 222 -17.61 19.30 -7.70
N ALA A 223 -17.99 20.58 -7.67
CA ALA A 223 -19.27 21.04 -7.12
C ALA A 223 -20.46 20.86 -8.08
N VAL A 224 -20.22 20.76 -9.39
CA VAL A 224 -21.26 20.60 -10.42
C VAL A 224 -22.23 19.47 -10.07
N PRO A 225 -21.78 18.27 -9.66
CA PRO A 225 -22.68 17.17 -9.37
C PRO A 225 -23.53 17.36 -8.09
N ARG A 226 -23.27 18.39 -7.30
CA ARG A 226 -23.91 18.60 -5.99
C ARG A 226 -24.96 19.69 -6.00
N VAL A 227 -24.77 20.73 -6.79
CA VAL A 227 -25.66 21.89 -6.78
C VAL A 227 -26.95 21.66 -7.57
N ARG A 228 -27.99 22.44 -7.23
CA ARG A 228 -29.29 22.44 -7.92
C ARG A 228 -29.24 23.16 -9.27
N ARG A 229 -30.24 22.89 -10.12
CA ARG A 229 -30.41 23.47 -11.47
C ARG A 229 -30.19 24.99 -11.51
N GLN A 230 -30.75 25.74 -10.56
CA GLN A 230 -30.65 27.21 -10.55
C GLN A 230 -29.21 27.69 -10.35
N ALA A 231 -28.43 27.00 -9.52
CA ALA A 231 -27.05 27.37 -9.24
C ALA A 231 -26.09 27.00 -10.37
N LEU A 232 -26.36 25.91 -11.12
CA LEU A 232 -25.57 25.49 -12.28
C LEU A 232 -25.47 26.58 -13.36
N ARG A 233 -26.51 27.40 -13.52
CA ARG A 233 -26.50 28.49 -14.52
C ARG A 233 -25.35 29.48 -14.33
N ARG A 234 -24.80 29.58 -13.12
CA ARG A 234 -23.64 30.44 -12.81
C ARG A 234 -22.36 29.99 -13.50
N LEU A 235 -22.29 28.73 -13.94
CA LEU A 235 -21.11 28.13 -14.57
C LEU A 235 -21.17 28.13 -16.11
N LEU A 236 -22.26 28.61 -16.72
CA LEU A 236 -22.36 28.67 -18.19
C LEU A 236 -21.34 29.62 -18.81
N ASP A 237 -20.93 30.64 -18.07
CA ASP A 237 -19.89 31.60 -18.47
C ASP A 237 -18.57 31.36 -17.71
N ASP A 238 -18.36 30.19 -17.11
CA ASP A 238 -17.10 29.85 -16.43
C ASP A 238 -15.94 29.99 -17.43
N PRO A 239 -14.77 30.55 -17.08
CA PRO A 239 -13.66 30.67 -18.02
C PRO A 239 -13.13 29.32 -18.53
N VAL A 240 -13.33 28.22 -17.79
CA VAL A 240 -12.83 26.89 -18.16
C VAL A 240 -13.90 26.09 -18.91
N GLU A 241 -13.57 25.64 -20.12
CA GLU A 241 -14.48 24.88 -21.00
C GLU A 241 -15.01 23.61 -20.32
N ASP A 242 -14.16 22.83 -19.65
CA ASP A 242 -14.57 21.60 -18.96
C ASP A 242 -15.65 21.86 -17.88
N VAL A 243 -15.59 23.03 -17.22
CA VAL A 243 -16.59 23.42 -16.22
C VAL A 243 -17.91 23.81 -16.88
N ARG A 244 -17.86 24.57 -17.99
CA ARG A 244 -19.03 24.93 -18.79
C ARG A 244 -19.73 23.68 -19.33
N ALA A 245 -18.96 22.81 -19.99
CA ALA A 245 -19.45 21.57 -20.58
C ALA A 245 -20.12 20.66 -19.54
N ALA A 246 -19.52 20.50 -18.36
CA ALA A 246 -20.12 19.72 -17.27
C ALA A 246 -21.43 20.32 -16.74
N ALA A 247 -21.50 21.65 -16.64
CA ALA A 247 -22.71 22.35 -16.21
C ALA A 247 -23.84 22.21 -17.24
N GLU A 248 -23.54 22.40 -18.53
CA GLU A 248 -24.48 22.22 -19.64
C GLU A 248 -25.02 20.79 -19.72
N GLU A 249 -24.14 19.79 -19.68
CA GLU A 249 -24.50 18.37 -19.69
C GLU A 249 -25.46 18.04 -18.53
N ARG A 250 -25.15 18.53 -17.33
CA ARG A 250 -26.00 18.32 -16.15
C ARG A 250 -27.35 19.04 -16.26
N LEU A 251 -27.39 20.25 -16.81
CA LEU A 251 -28.64 20.97 -17.07
C LEU A 251 -29.52 20.23 -18.08
N GLY A 252 -28.92 19.66 -19.14
CA GLY A 252 -29.60 18.82 -20.12
C GLY A 252 -30.21 17.55 -19.49
N ARG A 253 -29.45 16.86 -18.64
CA ARG A 253 -29.95 15.70 -17.86
C ARG A 253 -31.11 16.07 -16.94
N LEU A 254 -31.04 17.20 -16.25
CA LEU A 254 -32.13 17.65 -15.38
C LEU A 254 -33.37 18.13 -16.15
N ALA A 255 -33.24 18.50 -17.43
CA ALA A 255 -34.36 18.90 -18.28
C ALA A 255 -35.10 17.70 -18.92
N SER A 256 -34.45 16.55 -19.04
CA SER A 256 -35.04 15.33 -19.62
C SER A 256 -35.76 14.44 -18.61
N VAL A 257 -35.58 14.70 -17.31
CA VAL A 257 -36.17 13.92 -16.19
C VAL A 257 -37.35 14.66 -15.53
N SER A 258 -37.61 15.92 -15.90
CA SER A 258 -38.79 16.70 -15.46
C SER A 258 -39.87 16.67 -16.53
#